data_AF-A0A7C9IV63-F1
#
_entry.id   AF-A0A7C9IV63-F1
#
_cell.length_a   1.000
_cell.length_b   1.000
_cell.length_c   1.000
_cell.angle_alpha   90.00
_cell.angle_beta   90.00
_cell.angle_gamma   90.00
#
_symmetry.space_group_name_H-M   'P 1'
#
loop_
_entity.id
_entity.type
_entity.pdbx_description
1 polymer ?
#
loop_
_entity_poly.entity_id
_entity_poly.type
_entity_poly.pdbx_seq_one_letter_code
_entity_poly.pdbx_strand_id
1 'polypeptide(L)'
;MTHDARQRALFFLLGDHRLTPAEAAEALTVASTVLDKGLARLLEAADTANAPLCAETAHSLKGNLLNLGLPELAQTAQYATDTARQGRLDDVRAAGQTLALALSPLLPRH
;
A
#
# COMPACT_ATOMS: atom_id res chain seq x y z
N MET A 1 14.90 10.02 -12.97
CA MET A 1 14.89 10.13 -11.50
C MET A 1 13.63 9.45 -10.98
N THR A 2 13.71 8.18 -10.59
CA THR A 2 12.60 7.49 -9.92
C THR A 2 12.38 8.18 -8.58
N HIS A 3 11.33 9.00 -8.48
CA HIS A 3 10.96 9.59 -7.20
C HIS A 3 10.55 8.46 -6.26
N ASP A 4 11.19 8.44 -5.10
CA ASP A 4 10.84 7.60 -3.97
C ASP A 4 9.32 7.76 -3.66
N ALA A 5 8.62 6.65 -3.37
CA ALA A 5 7.20 6.63 -3.00
C ALA A 5 6.85 7.67 -1.93
N ARG A 6 7.75 7.90 -0.96
CA ARG A 6 7.57 8.94 0.07
C ARG A 6 7.53 10.35 -0.53
N GLN A 7 8.44 10.66 -1.45
CA GLN A 7 8.51 11.98 -2.09
C GLN A 7 7.30 12.21 -3.01
N ARG A 8 6.87 11.18 -3.74
CA ARG A 8 5.67 11.24 -4.58
C ARG A 8 4.42 11.50 -3.75
N ALA A 9 4.25 10.78 -2.64
CA ALA A 9 3.13 10.97 -1.74
C ALA A 9 3.13 12.35 -1.11
N LEU A 10 4.29 12.85 -0.66
CA LEU A 10 4.41 14.21 -0.15
C LEU A 10 4.01 15.26 -1.20
N PHE A 11 4.51 15.12 -2.43
CA PHE A 11 4.16 16.03 -3.52
C PHE A 11 2.66 16.03 -3.82
N PHE A 12 2.05 14.85 -3.82
CA PHE A 12 0.61 14.69 -4.04
C PHE A 12 -0.22 15.35 -2.94
N LEU A 13 0.15 15.15 -1.67
CA LEU A 13 -0.54 15.75 -0.52
C LEU A 13 -0.44 17.29 -0.51
N LEU A 14 0.73 17.83 -0.83
CA LEU A 14 0.93 19.28 -0.90
C LEU A 14 0.27 19.92 -2.13
N GLY A 15 0.30 19.22 -3.28
CA GLY A 15 -0.19 19.75 -4.55
C GLY A 15 -1.69 19.55 -4.74
N ASP A 16 -2.12 18.29 -4.75
CA ASP A 16 -3.50 17.91 -5.09
C ASP A 16 -4.45 18.12 -3.92
N HIS A 17 -4.06 17.64 -2.74
CA HIS A 17 -4.84 17.83 -1.50
C HIS A 17 -4.66 19.21 -0.86
N ARG A 18 -3.69 20.01 -1.33
CA ARG A 18 -3.38 21.36 -0.83
C ARG A 18 -3.13 21.41 0.68
N LEU A 19 -2.61 20.33 1.25
CA LEU A 19 -2.24 20.29 2.66
C LEU A 19 -1.05 21.22 2.92
N THR A 20 -0.98 21.76 4.13
CA THR A 20 0.24 22.41 4.63
C THR A 20 1.34 21.35 4.82
N PRO A 21 2.62 21.76 4.90
CA PRO A 21 3.72 20.82 5.21
C PRO A 21 3.52 20.02 6.51
N ALA A 22 2.91 20.63 7.53
CA ALA A 22 2.63 19.97 8.80
C ALA A 22 1.54 18.89 8.66
N GLU A 23 0.41 19.24 8.02
CA GLU A 23 -0.69 18.30 7.76
C GLU A 23 -0.24 17.15 6.84
N ALA A 24 0.57 17.44 5.81
CA ALA A 24 1.10 16.42 4.93
C ALA A 24 2.05 15.45 5.67
N ALA A 25 2.86 15.96 6.60
CA ALA A 25 3.71 15.11 7.44
C ALA A 25 2.88 14.20 8.35
N GLU A 26 1.85 14.74 9.01
CA GLU A 26 0.93 13.96 9.85
C GLU A 26 0.18 12.90 9.03
N ALA A 27 -0.36 13.27 7.88
CA ALA A 27 -1.04 12.36 6.96
C ALA A 27 -0.10 11.23 6.50
N LEU A 28 1.17 11.54 6.19
CA LEU A 28 2.16 10.52 5.85
C LEU A 28 2.47 9.59 7.02
N THR A 29 2.57 10.08 8.26
CA THR A 29 2.78 9.24 9.44
C THR A 29 1.62 8.29 9.71
N VAL A 30 0.38 8.78 9.55
CA VAL A 30 -0.82 7.93 9.67
C VAL A 30 -0.83 6.89 8.54
N ALA A 31 -0.63 7.33 7.30
CA ALA A 31 -0.67 6.45 6.14
C ALA A 31 0.44 5.40 6.17
N SER A 32 1.67 5.74 6.60
CA SER A 32 2.76 4.77 6.73
C SER A 32 2.41 3.67 7.72
N THR A 33 1.77 4.01 8.83
CA THR A 33 1.34 3.05 9.86
C THR A 33 0.23 2.14 9.33
N VAL A 34 -0.74 2.70 8.60
CA VAL A 34 -1.85 1.92 8.02
C VAL A 34 -1.34 0.99 6.92
N LEU A 35 -0.44 1.46 6.06
CA LEU A 35 0.17 0.66 4.99
C LEU A 35 1.04 -0.47 5.56
N ASP A 36 1.86 -0.20 6.58
CA ASP A 36 2.71 -1.21 7.22
C ASP A 36 1.86 -2.36 7.79
N LYS A 37 0.84 -2.01 8.60
CA LYS A 37 -0.09 -2.98 9.18
C LYS A 37 -0.89 -3.72 8.12
N GLY A 38 -1.35 -3.03 7.09
CA GLY A 38 -2.09 -3.63 5.98
C GLY A 38 -1.23 -4.62 5.19
N LEU A 39 0.04 -4.31 4.96
CA LEU A 39 0.97 -5.21 4.28
C LEU A 39 1.27 -6.46 5.11
N ALA A 40 1.58 -6.29 6.40
CA ALA A 40 1.78 -7.41 7.30
C ALA A 40 0.56 -8.34 7.33
N ARG A 41 -0.65 -7.77 7.44
CA ARG A 41 -1.91 -8.51 7.43
C ARG A 41 -2.16 -9.22 6.09
N LEU A 42 -1.82 -8.60 4.96
CA LEU A 42 -1.98 -9.22 3.64
C LEU A 42 -1.06 -10.43 3.50
N LEU A 43 0.21 -10.30 3.91
CA LEU A 43 1.19 -11.37 3.85
C LEU A 43 0.79 -12.53 4.79
N GLU A 44 0.40 -12.22 6.03
CA GLU A 44 -0.11 -13.23 6.97
C GLU A 44 -1.36 -13.96 6.44
N ALA A 45 -2.29 -13.22 5.81
CA ALA A 45 -3.46 -13.82 5.19
C ALA A 45 -3.09 -14.77 4.04
N ALA A 46 -2.06 -14.43 3.25
CA ALA A 46 -1.54 -15.31 2.20
C ALA A 46 -0.85 -16.55 2.79
N ASP A 47 -0.11 -16.40 3.90
CA ASP A 47 0.55 -17.49 4.63
C ASP A 47 -0.45 -18.49 5.22
N THR A 48 -1.58 -17.99 5.69
CA THR A 48 -2.65 -18.79 6.31
C THR A 48 -3.71 -19.26 5.32
N ALA A 49 -3.45 -19.10 4.02
CA ALA A 49 -4.34 -19.47 2.92
C ALA A 49 -5.75 -18.82 2.98
N ASN A 50 -5.88 -17.64 3.59
CA ASN A 50 -7.16 -16.95 3.79
C ASN A 50 -7.48 -16.00 2.63
N ALA A 51 -8.07 -16.54 1.56
CA ALA A 51 -8.39 -15.79 0.34
C ALA A 51 -9.36 -14.60 0.54
N PRO A 52 -10.47 -14.70 1.31
CA PRO A 52 -11.34 -13.56 1.58
C PRO A 52 -10.61 -12.41 2.27
N LEU A 53 -9.79 -12.73 3.28
CA LEU A 53 -9.02 -11.73 4.02
C LEU A 53 -7.93 -11.07 3.15
N CYS A 54 -7.30 -11.83 2.26
CA CYS A 54 -6.38 -11.29 1.26
C CYS A 54 -7.08 -10.24 0.39
N ALA A 55 -8.25 -10.58 -0.17
CA ALA A 55 -9.00 -9.69 -1.05
C ALA A 55 -9.43 -8.40 -0.33
N GLU A 56 -9.94 -8.51 0.90
CA GLU A 56 -10.32 -7.37 1.72
C GLU A 56 -9.13 -6.45 2.03
N THR A 57 -8.02 -7.06 2.49
CA THR A 57 -6.83 -6.30 2.90
C THR A 57 -6.17 -5.62 1.70
N ALA A 58 -6.02 -6.33 0.58
CA ALA A 58 -5.48 -5.77 -0.67
C ALA A 58 -6.36 -4.62 -1.20
N HIS A 59 -7.69 -4.75 -1.11
CA HIS A 59 -8.61 -3.69 -1.52
C HIS A 59 -8.46 -2.43 -0.64
N SER A 60 -8.31 -2.60 0.68
CA SER A 60 -8.07 -1.49 1.59
C SER A 60 -6.72 -0.80 1.32
N LEU A 61 -5.66 -1.59 1.08
CA LEU A 61 -4.36 -1.06 0.67
C LEU A 61 -4.45 -0.22 -0.61
N LYS A 62 -5.20 -0.70 -1.62
CA LYS A 62 -5.45 0.06 -2.86
C LYS A 62 -6.01 1.46 -2.57
N GLY A 63 -7.02 1.55 -1.71
CA GLY A 63 -7.63 2.85 -1.35
C GLY A 63 -6.62 3.81 -0.72
N ASN A 64 -5.82 3.32 0.22
CA ASN A 64 -4.78 4.12 0.87
C ASN A 64 -3.71 4.58 -0.13
N LEU A 65 -3.30 3.73 -1.07
CA LEU A 65 -2.32 4.06 -2.11
C LEU A 65 -2.83 5.14 -3.07
N LEU A 66 -4.12 5.11 -3.42
CA LEU A 66 -4.73 6.16 -4.25
C LEU A 66 -4.79 7.50 -3.51
N ASN A 67 -5.12 7.49 -2.23
CA ASN A 67 -5.12 8.70 -1.38
C ASN A 67 -3.72 9.31 -1.20
N LEU A 68 -2.66 8.55 -1.53
CA LEU A 68 -1.28 9.03 -1.52
C LEU A 68 -0.74 9.34 -2.93
N GLY A 69 -1.57 9.28 -3.97
CA GLY A 69 -1.10 9.55 -5.34
C GLY A 69 -0.11 8.51 -5.87
N LEU A 70 -0.27 7.25 -5.46
CA LEU A 70 0.58 6.11 -5.86
C LEU A 70 -0.21 5.11 -6.74
N PRO A 71 -0.71 5.52 -7.92
CA PRO A 71 -1.64 4.71 -8.71
C PRO A 71 -1.02 3.41 -9.24
N GLU A 72 0.29 3.37 -9.51
CA GLU A 72 0.95 2.13 -9.98
C GLU A 72 1.03 1.08 -8.87
N LEU A 73 1.23 1.53 -7.62
CA LEU A 73 1.16 0.64 -6.46
C LEU A 73 -0.28 0.21 -6.19
N ALA A 74 -1.24 1.13 -6.35
CA ALA A 74 -2.66 0.79 -6.25
C ALA A 74 -3.08 -0.28 -7.28
N GLN A 75 -2.52 -0.26 -8.49
CA GLN A 75 -2.73 -1.33 -9.48
C GLN A 75 -2.16 -2.67 -9.01
N THR A 76 -1.00 -2.67 -8.34
CA THR A 76 -0.45 -3.90 -7.74
C THR A 76 -1.35 -4.45 -6.63
N ALA A 77 -1.92 -3.59 -5.80
CA ALA A 77 -2.91 -3.99 -4.79
C ALA A 77 -4.24 -4.47 -5.42
N GLN A 78 -4.65 -3.87 -6.53
CA GLN A 78 -5.80 -4.35 -7.31
C GLN A 78 -5.54 -5.74 -7.88
N TYR A 79 -4.35 -5.98 -8.45
CA TYR A 79 -3.93 -7.30 -8.92
C TYR A 79 -4.02 -8.35 -7.80
N ALA A 80 -3.48 -8.04 -6.62
CA ALA A 80 -3.58 -8.91 -5.43
C ALA A 80 -5.05 -9.17 -5.02
N THR A 81 -5.93 -8.17 -5.14
CA THR A 81 -7.37 -8.34 -4.87
C THR A 81 -8.00 -9.34 -5.85
N ASP A 82 -7.70 -9.22 -7.14
CA ASP A 82 -8.30 -10.04 -8.18
C ASP A 82 -7.75 -11.48 -8.17
N THR A 83 -6.47 -11.67 -7.89
CA THR A 83 -5.88 -13.01 -7.73
C THR A 83 -6.32 -13.70 -6.45
N ALA A 84 -6.50 -12.96 -5.35
CA ALA A 84 -7.09 -13.50 -4.11
C ALA A 84 -8.51 -14.03 -4.35
N ARG A 85 -9.34 -13.32 -5.11
CA ARG A 85 -10.70 -13.78 -5.49
C ARG A 85 -10.70 -15.04 -6.36
N GLN A 86 -9.60 -15.32 -7.05
CA GLN A 86 -9.39 -16.54 -7.83
C GLN A 86 -8.72 -17.66 -7.01
N GLY A 87 -8.43 -17.45 -5.72
CA GLY A 87 -7.73 -18.41 -4.86
C GLY A 87 -6.23 -18.54 -5.14
N ARG A 88 -5.65 -17.62 -5.92
CA ARG A 88 -4.23 -17.65 -6.34
C ARG A 88 -3.33 -16.95 -5.32
N LEU A 89 -3.11 -17.58 -4.17
CA LEU A 89 -2.49 -16.92 -3.00
C LEU A 89 -0.98 -16.72 -3.13
N ASP A 90 -0.29 -17.52 -3.94
CA ASP A 90 1.13 -17.28 -4.25
C ASP A 90 1.33 -15.96 -5.01
N ASP A 91 0.42 -15.62 -5.92
CA ASP A 91 0.44 -14.35 -6.64
C ASP A 91 0.13 -13.17 -5.71
N VAL A 92 -0.77 -13.37 -4.73
CA VAL A 92 -1.04 -12.38 -3.68
C VAL A 92 0.22 -12.11 -2.87
N ARG A 93 0.93 -13.16 -2.45
CA ARG A 93 2.19 -13.03 -1.70
C ARG A 93 3.24 -12.27 -2.51
N ALA A 94 3.43 -12.62 -3.79
CA ALA A 94 4.38 -11.94 -4.66
C ALA A 94 4.04 -10.44 -4.84
N ALA A 95 2.76 -10.12 -5.00
CA ALA A 95 2.29 -8.74 -5.06
C ALA A 95 2.51 -7.99 -3.73
N GLY A 96 2.24 -8.63 -2.59
CA GLY A 96 2.50 -8.08 -1.26
C GLY A 96 3.98 -7.77 -1.02
N GLN A 97 4.88 -8.67 -1.44
CA GLN A 97 6.33 -8.45 -1.37
C GLN A 97 6.79 -7.30 -2.29
N THR A 98 6.22 -7.22 -3.50
CA THR A 98 6.48 -6.12 -4.43
C THR A 98 6.07 -4.77 -3.84
N LEU A 99 4.89 -4.71 -3.22
CA LEU A 99 4.42 -3.52 -2.51
C LEU A 99 5.32 -3.16 -1.33
N ALA A 100 5.73 -4.13 -0.52
CA ALA A 100 6.62 -3.89 0.63
C ALA A 100 7.97 -3.29 0.19
N LEU A 101 8.56 -3.81 -0.89
CA LEU A 101 9.79 -3.25 -1.46
C LEU A 101 9.59 -1.81 -1.95
N ALA A 102 8.52 -1.56 -2.72
CA ALA A 102 8.24 -0.24 -3.28
C ALA A 102 7.89 0.80 -2.21
N LEU A 103 7.24 0.38 -1.13
CA LEU A 103 6.85 1.25 -0.02
C LEU A 103 7.93 1.39 1.05
N SER A 104 9.01 0.60 1.01
CA SER A 104 10.07 0.60 2.03
C SER A 104 10.56 1.99 2.48
N PRO A 105 10.64 3.04 1.63
CA PRO A 105 11.10 4.34 2.11
C PRO A 105 10.01 5.18 2.80
N LEU A 106 8.74 4.78 2.65
CA LEU A 106 7.57 5.37 3.31
C LEU A 106 7.25 4.63 4.62
N LEU A 107 7.56 3.34 4.73
CA LEU A 107 7.28 2.54 5.91
C LEU A 107 8.20 2.90 7.11
N PRO A 108 7.73 2.66 8.35
CA PRO A 108 8.58 2.79 9.54
C PRO A 108 9.82 1.91 9.43
N ARG A 109 10.97 2.42 9.86
CA ARG A 109 12.17 1.60 10.03
C ARG A 109 12.04 0.87 11.37
N HIS A 110 11.82 -0.44 11.30
CA HIS A 110 11.87 -1.34 12.46
C HIS A 110 13.31 -1.78 12.73
#